data_AF-A0A7C7M7Q5-F1
#
_entry.id   AF-A0A7C7M7Q5-F1
#
_cell.length_a   1.000
_cell.length_b   1.000
_cell.length_c   1.000
_cell.angle_alpha   90.00
_cell.angle_beta   90.00
_cell.angle_gamma   90.00
#
_symmetry.space_group_name_H-M   'P 1'
#
loop_
_entity.id
_entity.type
_entity.pdbx_description
1 polymer ?
#
loop_
_entity_poly.entity_id
_entity_poly.type
_entity_poly.pdbx_seq_one_letter_code
_entity_poly.pdbx_strand_id
1 'polypeptide(L)'
;MGHRQEVSSPPNAEKIDATGMTLLLGLIDCHDHLSSFTYDLMGRWGFAEPRSLRHLRIAKVMDDTLLTGYTTIQDCGWLDVGFKLAVEQGLIAGPRLLVATSPLSPTHGMSDRSSPSGHHQPPSPDPNLPLKIADGVDQVRDKVREVVGVRADLVKVFQTGWGRPHHGSKDVAFNRDELRALVSEAHIHGKKVASHAIGGAGLRMSIEEGVDTI
;
A
#
# COMPACT_ATOMS: atom_id res chain seq x y z
N MET A 1 4.69 -21.88 -24.94
CA MET A 1 4.21 -22.76 -23.85
C MET A 1 3.54 -23.95 -24.49
N GLY A 2 3.77 -25.16 -23.99
CA GLY A 2 3.31 -26.42 -24.59
C GLY A 2 3.85 -27.61 -23.80
N HIS A 3 3.52 -28.83 -24.22
CA HIS A 3 4.08 -30.02 -23.57
C HIS A 3 5.61 -30.02 -23.69
N ARG A 4 6.35 -30.58 -22.72
CA ARG A 4 7.83 -30.64 -22.74
C ARG A 4 8.41 -31.16 -24.06
N GLN A 5 7.67 -32.03 -24.75
CA GLN A 5 8.05 -32.63 -26.02
C GLN A 5 7.86 -31.71 -27.24
N GLU A 6 7.11 -30.61 -27.08
CA GLU A 6 6.70 -29.69 -28.15
C GLU A 6 7.48 -28.36 -28.11
N VAL A 7 8.38 -28.17 -27.14
CA VAL A 7 9.14 -26.94 -26.96
C VAL A 7 10.62 -27.19 -27.27
N SER A 8 11.10 -26.63 -28.38
CA SER A 8 12.52 -26.63 -28.72
C SER A 8 13.24 -25.45 -28.06
N SER A 9 14.34 -25.71 -27.34
CA SER A 9 15.20 -24.66 -26.79
C SER A 9 16.02 -23.96 -27.90
N PRO A 10 16.19 -22.64 -27.87
CA PRO A 10 17.12 -21.94 -28.75
C PRO A 10 18.55 -22.51 -28.65
N PRO A 11 19.36 -22.45 -29.74
CA PRO A 11 20.69 -23.07 -29.79
C PRO A 11 21.66 -22.58 -28.70
N ASN A 12 21.49 -21.33 -28.25
CA ASN A 12 22.36 -20.65 -27.29
C ASN A 12 21.63 -20.27 -26.00
N ALA A 13 20.58 -21.01 -25.64
CA ALA A 13 19.88 -20.75 -24.38
C ALA A 13 20.74 -21.13 -23.18
N GLU A 14 20.73 -20.29 -22.15
CA GLU A 14 21.29 -20.62 -20.85
C GLU A 14 20.54 -21.82 -20.25
N LYS A 15 21.30 -22.79 -19.74
CA LYS A 15 20.75 -23.98 -19.09
C LYS A 15 21.01 -23.89 -17.60
N ILE A 16 19.93 -23.80 -16.83
CA ILE A 16 19.98 -23.82 -15.37
C ILE A 16 19.60 -25.23 -14.91
N ASP A 17 20.50 -25.90 -14.18
CA ASP A 17 20.20 -27.20 -13.57
C ASP A 17 19.41 -27.00 -12.27
N ALA A 18 18.14 -27.38 -12.30
CA ALA A 18 17.24 -27.36 -11.15
C ALA A 18 16.85 -28.78 -10.71
N THR A 19 17.69 -29.79 -11.01
CA THR A 19 17.43 -31.18 -10.64
C THR A 19 17.26 -31.32 -9.13
N GLY A 20 16.18 -31.97 -8.71
CA GLY A 20 15.85 -32.15 -7.29
C GLY A 20 15.17 -30.92 -6.64
N MET A 21 14.94 -29.83 -7.38
CA MET A 21 14.20 -28.66 -6.92
C MET A 21 12.78 -28.65 -7.48
N THR A 22 11.87 -27.96 -6.78
CA THR A 22 10.53 -27.62 -7.30
C THR A 22 10.54 -26.20 -7.82
N LEU A 23 10.17 -26.01 -9.08
CA LEU A 23 9.99 -24.68 -9.66
C LEU A 23 8.57 -24.19 -9.38
N LEU A 24 8.47 -23.02 -8.75
CA LEU A 24 7.22 -22.32 -8.51
C LEU A 24 7.20 -21.01 -9.32
N LEU A 25 5.99 -20.51 -9.59
CA LEU A 25 5.84 -19.12 -9.98
C LEU A 25 6.26 -18.23 -8.81
N GLY A 26 6.81 -17.06 -9.12
CA GLY A 26 7.14 -16.07 -8.09
C GLY A 26 5.91 -15.70 -7.27
N LEU A 27 6.10 -15.58 -5.95
CA LEU A 27 5.02 -15.29 -5.02
C LEU A 27 4.52 -13.85 -5.19
N ILE A 28 3.25 -13.63 -4.82
CA ILE A 28 2.58 -12.34 -4.85
C ILE A 28 2.06 -12.04 -3.45
N ASP A 29 2.45 -10.91 -2.87
CA ASP A 29 1.83 -10.38 -1.67
C ASP A 29 0.84 -9.27 -2.02
N CYS A 30 -0.39 -9.39 -1.56
CA CYS A 30 -1.47 -8.44 -1.83
C CYS A 30 -1.62 -7.38 -0.73
N HIS A 31 -0.86 -7.45 0.37
CA HIS A 31 -0.88 -6.42 1.40
C HIS A 31 0.44 -6.40 2.16
N ASP A 32 1.30 -5.43 1.82
CA ASP A 32 2.51 -5.13 2.60
C ASP A 32 2.67 -3.61 2.82
N HIS A 33 3.61 -3.25 3.68
CA HIS A 33 4.07 -1.89 3.94
C HIS A 33 5.60 -1.88 3.98
N LEU A 34 6.25 -1.85 2.82
CA LEU A 34 7.71 -2.00 2.67
C LEU A 34 8.51 -0.88 3.35
N SER A 35 7.84 0.24 3.65
CA SER A 35 8.40 1.38 4.39
C SER A 35 8.21 1.29 5.92
N SER A 36 7.61 0.21 6.44
CA SER A 36 7.35 0.00 7.86
C SER A 36 8.23 -1.12 8.43
N PHE A 37 9.29 -0.74 9.15
CA PHE A 37 10.30 -1.69 9.62
C PHE A 37 10.05 -2.26 11.01
N THR A 38 9.52 -1.43 11.91
CA THR A 38 9.46 -1.71 13.35
C THR A 38 8.16 -1.19 13.97
N TYR A 39 7.89 -1.66 15.19
CA TYR A 39 6.77 -1.19 16.01
C TYR A 39 7.15 -0.09 17.00
N ASP A 40 8.40 0.38 16.99
CA ASP A 40 8.83 1.43 17.90
C ASP A 40 8.20 2.78 17.55
N LEU A 41 7.89 3.56 18.59
CA LEU A 41 7.12 4.79 18.44
C LEU A 41 7.91 5.87 17.69
N MET A 42 9.22 6.01 17.98
CA MET A 42 10.06 7.07 17.42
C MET A 42 10.27 6.88 15.91
N GLY A 43 10.53 5.66 15.47
CA GLY A 43 10.65 5.26 14.07
C GLY A 43 9.33 5.39 13.32
N ARG A 44 8.22 4.92 13.90
CA ARG A 44 6.88 5.11 13.31
C ARG A 44 6.53 6.58 13.10
N TRP A 45 6.95 7.44 14.01
CA TRP A 45 6.69 8.88 13.95
C TRP A 45 7.72 9.64 13.10
N GLY A 46 8.72 8.96 12.55
CA GLY A 46 9.72 9.56 11.67
C GLY A 46 10.70 10.48 12.40
N PHE A 47 10.82 10.35 13.73
CA PHE A 47 11.73 11.17 14.54
C PHE A 47 13.14 10.58 14.65
N ALA A 48 13.28 9.27 14.42
CA ALA A 48 14.53 8.56 14.67
C ALA A 48 15.48 8.52 13.46
N GLU A 49 14.95 8.60 12.23
CA GLU A 49 15.72 8.26 11.02
C GLU A 49 15.67 9.39 9.97
N PRO A 50 16.84 9.90 9.50
CA PRO A 50 16.89 10.80 8.35
C PRO A 50 16.33 10.16 7.08
N ARG A 51 15.64 10.96 6.25
CA ARG A 51 14.95 10.50 5.03
C ARG A 51 15.87 9.75 4.05
N SER A 52 17.10 10.20 3.86
CA SER A 52 18.06 9.53 2.96
C SER A 52 18.40 8.11 3.42
N LEU A 53 18.64 7.92 4.72
CA LEU A 53 18.88 6.60 5.31
C LEU A 53 17.63 5.72 5.19
N ARG A 54 16.45 6.29 5.47
CA ARG A 54 15.16 5.60 5.31
C ARG A 54 14.98 5.07 3.89
N HIS A 55 15.25 5.86 2.86
CA HIS A 55 15.11 5.41 1.46
C HIS A 55 16.07 4.26 1.12
N LEU A 56 17.33 4.32 1.57
CA LEU A 56 18.28 3.22 1.36
C LEU A 56 17.85 1.95 2.10
N ARG A 57 17.24 2.09 3.28
CA ARG A 57 16.68 0.95 4.01
C ARG A 57 15.49 0.32 3.28
N ILE A 58 14.59 1.14 2.73
CA ILE A 58 13.47 0.64 1.90
C ILE A 58 14.02 -0.16 0.71
N ALA A 59 15.01 0.36 -0.01
CA ALA A 59 15.64 -0.36 -1.12
C ALA A 59 16.22 -1.71 -0.67
N LYS A 60 16.85 -1.77 0.51
CA LYS A 60 17.34 -3.03 1.07
C LYS A 60 16.21 -4.01 1.41
N VAL A 61 15.11 -3.53 1.98
CA VAL A 61 13.91 -4.35 2.26
C VAL A 61 13.33 -4.91 0.96
N MET A 62 13.24 -4.11 -0.09
CA MET A 62 12.74 -4.57 -1.40
C MET A 62 13.61 -5.68 -2.00
N ASP A 63 14.93 -5.54 -1.94
CA ASP A 63 15.90 -6.57 -2.34
C ASP A 63 15.73 -7.86 -1.51
N ASP A 64 15.67 -7.74 -0.18
CA ASP A 64 15.43 -8.89 0.70
C ASP A 64 14.11 -9.59 0.39
N THR A 65 13.03 -8.84 0.21
CA THR A 65 11.71 -9.39 -0.16
C THR A 65 11.79 -10.17 -1.47
N LEU A 66 12.50 -9.65 -2.49
CA LEU A 66 12.71 -10.36 -3.74
C LEU A 66 13.45 -11.69 -3.54
N LEU A 67 14.50 -11.69 -2.72
CA LEU A 67 15.30 -12.89 -2.42
C LEU A 67 14.51 -13.97 -1.65
N THR A 68 13.42 -13.60 -0.98
CA THR A 68 12.50 -14.58 -0.36
C THR A 68 11.50 -15.22 -1.35
N GLY A 69 11.52 -14.82 -2.62
CA GLY A 69 10.70 -15.40 -3.69
C GLY A 69 9.43 -14.62 -4.03
N TYR A 70 9.17 -13.49 -3.36
CA TYR A 70 8.11 -12.56 -3.75
C TYR A 70 8.56 -11.72 -4.94
N THR A 71 7.84 -11.85 -6.06
CA THR A 71 8.18 -11.14 -7.31
C THR A 71 7.20 -10.02 -7.63
N THR A 72 6.09 -9.92 -6.89
CA THR A 72 5.15 -8.80 -6.98
C THR A 72 4.59 -8.49 -5.59
N ILE A 73 4.53 -7.22 -5.23
CA ILE A 73 4.00 -6.73 -3.95
C ILE A 73 3.00 -5.62 -4.23
N GLN A 74 1.84 -5.69 -3.57
CA GLN A 74 0.93 -4.55 -3.41
C GLN A 74 1.26 -3.84 -2.09
N ASP A 75 2.01 -2.73 -2.18
CA ASP A 75 2.27 -1.86 -1.04
C ASP A 75 1.02 -1.02 -0.76
N CYS A 76 0.42 -1.28 0.40
CA CYS A 76 -0.83 -0.70 0.83
C CYS A 76 -0.63 0.65 1.53
N GLY A 77 0.56 1.28 1.49
CA GLY A 77 0.73 2.64 1.99
C GLY A 77 2.14 3.02 2.40
N TRP A 78 2.36 4.33 2.42
CA TRP A 78 3.55 5.06 2.85
C TRP A 78 4.80 4.87 1.99
N LEU A 79 4.68 4.15 0.87
CA LEU A 79 5.69 4.05 -0.18
C LEU A 79 5.30 4.95 -1.36
N ASP A 80 6.15 5.90 -1.73
CA ASP A 80 5.91 6.75 -2.89
C ASP A 80 6.23 6.02 -4.22
N VAL A 81 5.70 6.55 -5.32
CA VAL A 81 5.83 5.93 -6.65
C VAL A 81 7.28 5.87 -7.16
N GLY A 82 8.20 6.67 -6.59
CA GLY A 82 9.60 6.68 -6.97
C GLY A 82 10.30 5.33 -6.76
N PHE A 83 9.94 4.59 -5.71
CA PHE A 83 10.47 3.24 -5.48
C PHE A 83 10.06 2.24 -6.57
N LYS A 84 8.80 2.33 -7.02
CA LYS A 84 8.32 1.53 -8.16
C LYS A 84 9.11 1.86 -9.43
N LEU A 85 9.25 3.15 -9.74
CA LEU A 85 10.02 3.59 -10.91
C LEU A 85 11.48 3.14 -10.85
N ALA A 86 12.09 3.16 -9.67
CA ALA A 86 13.47 2.71 -9.48
C ALA A 86 13.64 1.21 -9.79
N VAL A 87 12.69 0.36 -9.41
CA VAL A 87 12.68 -1.06 -9.79
C VAL A 87 12.45 -1.23 -11.29
N GLU A 88 11.48 -0.53 -11.87
CA GLU A 88 11.16 -0.62 -13.30
C GLU A 88 12.32 -0.17 -14.19
N GLN A 89 13.12 0.79 -13.72
CA GLN A 89 14.33 1.27 -14.40
C GLN A 89 15.58 0.43 -14.09
N GLY A 90 15.48 -0.57 -13.20
CA GLY A 90 16.62 -1.39 -12.78
C GLY A 90 17.67 -0.66 -11.93
N LEU A 91 17.30 0.47 -11.30
CA LEU A 91 18.19 1.22 -10.41
C LEU A 91 18.40 0.51 -9.06
N ILE A 92 17.37 -0.22 -8.60
CA ILE A 92 17.42 -1.07 -7.40
C ILE A 92 16.79 -2.42 -7.71
N ALA A 93 17.25 -3.47 -7.03
CA ALA A 93 16.59 -4.76 -7.03
C ALA A 93 15.34 -4.73 -6.17
N GLY A 94 14.27 -5.39 -6.62
CA GLY A 94 13.03 -5.50 -5.87
C GLY A 94 11.91 -6.17 -6.67
N PRO A 95 10.81 -6.56 -6.00
CA PRO A 95 9.62 -7.07 -6.67
C PRO A 95 8.95 -5.99 -7.51
N ARG A 96 8.13 -6.40 -8.49
CA ARG A 96 7.20 -5.48 -9.16
C ARG A 96 6.25 -4.89 -8.12
N LEU A 97 6.09 -3.57 -8.13
CA LEU A 97 5.25 -2.89 -7.15
C LEU A 97 3.91 -2.43 -7.73
N LEU A 98 2.85 -2.62 -6.95
CA LEU A 98 1.61 -1.87 -7.02
C LEU A 98 1.54 -0.98 -5.77
N VAL A 99 1.47 0.34 -5.92
CA VAL A 99 1.60 1.27 -4.78
C VAL A 99 0.31 2.04 -4.52
N ALA A 100 -0.15 2.04 -3.26
CA ALA A 100 -1.29 2.85 -2.83
C ALA A 100 -0.89 4.28 -2.42
N THR A 101 0.40 4.51 -2.13
CA THR A 101 0.97 5.77 -1.61
C THR A 101 0.37 6.21 -0.27
N SER A 102 -0.79 6.85 -0.23
CA SER A 102 -1.37 7.43 0.97
C SER A 102 -2.70 6.76 1.35
N PRO A 103 -2.72 5.95 2.43
CA PRO A 103 -3.96 5.35 2.92
C PRO A 103 -4.88 6.39 3.54
N LEU A 104 -6.06 6.57 2.94
CA LEU A 104 -7.02 7.60 3.33
C LEU A 104 -7.74 7.25 4.65
N SER A 105 -7.98 8.27 5.47
CA SER A 105 -8.75 8.17 6.72
C SER A 105 -9.44 9.50 7.03
N PRO A 106 -10.53 9.49 7.82
CA PRO A 106 -11.07 10.73 8.39
C PRO A 106 -10.19 11.23 9.52
N THR A 107 -10.51 12.43 10.02
CA THR A 107 -9.98 12.93 11.29
C THR A 107 -10.28 11.92 12.41
N HIS A 108 -9.30 11.70 13.29
CA HIS A 108 -9.28 10.64 14.32
C HIS A 108 -9.30 9.19 13.80
N GLY A 109 -9.22 8.97 12.49
CA GLY A 109 -9.06 7.65 11.90
C GLY A 109 -7.65 7.08 12.04
N MET A 110 -7.41 5.90 11.49
CA MET A 110 -6.14 5.17 11.66
C MET A 110 -4.90 5.97 11.22
N SER A 111 -5.01 6.65 10.08
CA SER A 111 -3.93 7.46 9.52
C SER A 111 -3.73 8.78 10.25
N ASP A 112 -4.68 9.24 11.07
CA ASP A 112 -4.54 10.46 11.85
C ASP A 112 -3.69 10.20 13.10
N ARG A 113 -2.63 10.99 13.27
CA ARG A 113 -1.72 10.88 14.41
C ARG A 113 -1.94 11.98 15.45
N SER A 114 -3.02 12.73 15.31
CA SER A 114 -3.47 13.67 16.33
C SER A 114 -3.79 12.93 17.64
N SER A 115 -3.47 13.56 18.76
CA SER A 115 -3.69 13.02 20.11
C SER A 115 -4.52 13.98 20.96
N PRO A 116 -5.20 13.47 22.01
CA PRO A 116 -5.92 14.31 22.96
C PRO A 116 -5.05 15.33 23.72
N SER A 117 -3.73 15.17 23.70
CA SER A 117 -2.80 16.12 24.34
C SER A 117 -2.51 17.35 23.47
N GLY A 118 -3.24 17.55 22.37
CA GLY A 118 -2.99 18.63 21.40
C GLY A 118 -1.76 18.39 20.53
N HIS A 119 -1.16 17.19 20.57
CA HIS A 119 -0.14 16.83 19.61
C HIS A 119 -0.82 16.49 18.30
N HIS A 120 -0.52 17.25 17.25
CA HIS A 120 -0.99 16.97 15.90
C HIS A 120 0.13 16.33 15.09
N GLN A 121 -0.25 15.62 14.02
CA GLN A 121 0.73 15.02 13.13
C GLN A 121 1.78 16.06 12.70
N PRO A 122 3.09 15.79 12.85
CA PRO A 122 4.11 16.78 12.56
C PRO A 122 4.06 17.24 11.08
N PRO A 123 4.46 18.51 10.79
CA PRO A 123 4.42 19.13 9.47
C PRO A 123 5.50 18.62 8.51
N SER A 124 5.81 17.33 8.53
CA SER A 124 6.49 16.71 7.40
C SER A 124 5.79 15.42 7.01
N PRO A 125 4.58 15.50 6.41
CA PRO A 125 4.23 14.50 5.42
C PRO A 125 5.41 14.46 4.43
N ASP A 126 5.82 13.26 4.02
CA ASP A 126 6.74 13.17 2.90
C ASP A 126 6.16 14.00 1.74
N PRO A 127 6.85 15.03 1.19
CA PRO A 127 6.28 15.81 0.09
C PRO A 127 6.00 14.93 -1.14
N ASN A 128 6.57 13.73 -1.20
CA ASN A 128 6.28 12.73 -2.22
C ASN A 128 4.96 11.97 -1.98
N LEU A 129 4.33 12.13 -0.81
CA LEU A 129 3.08 11.47 -0.45
C LEU A 129 1.94 12.48 -0.35
N PRO A 130 0.79 12.22 -1.02
CA PRO A 130 -0.42 13.00 -0.82
C PRO A 130 -0.84 13.07 0.65
N LEU A 131 -1.55 14.14 1.03
CA LEU A 131 -2.17 14.18 2.34
C LEU A 131 -3.26 13.11 2.43
N LYS A 132 -3.40 12.52 3.61
CA LYS A 132 -4.20 11.30 3.82
C LYS A 132 -5.45 11.48 4.66
N ILE A 133 -5.65 12.67 5.23
CA ILE A 133 -6.81 13.01 6.04
C ILE A 133 -7.81 13.78 5.17
N ALA A 134 -9.06 13.35 5.19
CA ALA A 134 -10.16 13.97 4.46
C ALA A 134 -11.45 13.84 5.28
N ASP A 135 -12.21 14.91 5.40
CA ASP A 135 -13.50 14.91 6.08
C ASP A 135 -14.57 15.47 5.14
N GLY A 136 -15.64 14.71 4.93
CA GLY A 136 -16.70 15.02 3.99
C GLY A 136 -16.43 14.56 2.55
N VAL A 137 -17.52 14.42 1.81
CA VAL A 137 -17.56 13.85 0.44
C VAL A 137 -16.59 14.55 -0.52
N ASP A 138 -16.58 15.89 -0.53
CA ASP A 138 -15.77 16.65 -1.49
C ASP A 138 -14.27 16.50 -1.21
N GLN A 139 -13.86 16.60 0.06
CA GLN A 139 -12.46 16.39 0.43
C GLN A 139 -11.98 14.97 0.14
N VAL A 140 -12.85 13.98 0.35
CA VAL A 140 -12.53 12.58 0.03
C VAL A 140 -12.26 12.42 -1.46
N ARG A 141 -13.08 13.02 -2.33
CA ARG A 141 -12.84 13.00 -3.79
C ARG A 141 -11.53 13.70 -4.15
N ASP A 142 -11.27 14.87 -3.56
CA ASP A 142 -10.02 15.60 -3.79
C ASP A 142 -8.80 14.77 -3.39
N LYS A 143 -8.84 14.05 -2.27
CA LYS A 143 -7.74 13.17 -1.85
C LYS A 143 -7.56 11.95 -2.74
N VAL A 144 -8.65 11.37 -3.23
CA VAL A 144 -8.55 10.32 -4.26
C VAL A 144 -7.84 10.86 -5.51
N ARG A 145 -8.19 12.08 -5.96
CA ARG A 145 -7.53 12.71 -7.11
C ARG A 145 -6.06 13.02 -6.88
N GLU A 146 -5.67 13.44 -5.67
CA GLU A 146 -4.26 13.62 -5.32
C GLU A 146 -3.48 12.30 -5.41
N VAL A 147 -4.03 11.21 -4.87
CA VAL A 147 -3.44 9.85 -4.94
C VAL A 147 -3.34 9.35 -6.37
N VAL A 148 -4.39 9.54 -7.18
CA VAL A 148 -4.37 9.23 -8.61
C VAL A 148 -3.35 10.09 -9.35
N GLY A 149 -3.25 11.37 -9.02
CA GLY A 149 -2.37 12.35 -9.67
C GLY A 149 -0.89 12.03 -9.51
N VAL A 150 -0.49 11.47 -8.35
CA VAL A 150 0.87 10.93 -8.14
C VAL A 150 1.09 9.54 -8.75
N ARG A 151 0.12 9.05 -9.54
CA ARG A 151 0.16 7.77 -10.27
C ARG A 151 0.18 6.53 -9.39
N ALA A 152 -0.51 6.56 -8.26
CA ALA A 152 -0.80 5.35 -7.49
C ALA A 152 -1.53 4.30 -8.35
N ASP A 153 -1.29 3.02 -8.06
CA ASP A 153 -1.92 1.89 -8.77
C ASP A 153 -3.31 1.55 -8.23
N LEU A 154 -3.54 1.88 -6.95
CA LEU A 154 -4.77 1.64 -6.23
C LEU A 154 -5.00 2.74 -5.18
N VAL A 155 -6.20 2.78 -4.63
CA VAL A 155 -6.55 3.62 -3.46
C VAL A 155 -6.66 2.72 -2.24
N LYS A 156 -5.95 3.04 -1.15
CA LYS A 156 -6.13 2.37 0.15
C LYS A 156 -6.98 3.24 1.06
N VAL A 157 -7.90 2.63 1.78
CA VAL A 157 -8.70 3.27 2.82
C VAL A 157 -8.65 2.49 4.15
N PHE A 158 -8.71 3.21 5.26
CA PHE A 158 -8.98 2.64 6.58
C PHE A 158 -10.46 2.84 6.93
N GLN A 159 -11.26 1.77 6.86
CA GLN A 159 -12.70 1.81 7.15
C GLN A 159 -13.05 1.37 8.57
N THR A 160 -12.17 0.63 9.23
CA THR A 160 -12.26 0.36 10.67
C THR A 160 -11.00 0.78 11.41
N GLY A 161 -11.08 0.83 12.73
CA GLY A 161 -9.94 1.00 13.61
C GLY A 161 -9.15 -0.29 13.86
N TRP A 162 -8.03 -0.18 14.56
CA TRP A 162 -7.15 -1.26 15.01
C TRP A 162 -6.05 -0.70 15.93
N GLY A 163 -5.81 -1.35 17.07
CA GLY A 163 -4.69 -1.00 17.94
C GLY A 163 -4.73 0.41 18.57
N ARG A 164 -5.83 1.16 18.43
CA ARG A 164 -6.04 2.47 19.08
C ARG A 164 -7.12 2.38 20.16
N PRO A 165 -6.93 3.03 21.32
CA PRO A 165 -7.92 3.00 22.41
C PRO A 165 -9.28 3.61 22.04
N HIS A 166 -9.29 4.56 21.09
CA HIS A 166 -10.46 5.39 20.77
C HIS A 166 -11.09 5.05 19.41
N HIS A 167 -10.53 4.06 18.68
CA HIS A 167 -11.03 3.62 17.38
C HIS A 167 -10.69 2.13 17.21
N GLY A 168 -11.64 1.29 17.62
CA GLY A 168 -11.53 -0.16 17.66
C GLY A 168 -11.86 -0.85 16.34
N SER A 169 -11.67 -2.17 16.31
CA SER A 169 -11.82 -3.02 15.11
C SER A 169 -13.22 -3.10 14.52
N LYS A 170 -14.22 -2.57 15.21
CA LYS A 170 -15.62 -2.52 14.76
C LYS A 170 -16.14 -1.09 14.58
N ASP A 171 -15.33 -0.10 14.96
CA ASP A 171 -15.71 1.30 14.86
C ASP A 171 -15.55 1.76 13.42
N VAL A 172 -16.59 2.38 12.89
CA VAL A 172 -16.62 2.90 11.52
C VAL A 172 -15.71 4.12 11.42
N ALA A 173 -14.93 4.23 10.35
CA ALA A 173 -14.14 5.42 10.05
C ALA A 173 -14.96 6.41 9.22
N PHE A 174 -15.11 6.15 7.92
CA PHE A 174 -15.90 6.98 7.02
C PHE A 174 -17.38 6.59 7.08
N ASN A 175 -18.26 7.59 6.99
CA ASN A 175 -19.67 7.30 6.78
C ASN A 175 -19.91 6.76 5.36
N ARG A 176 -21.15 6.32 5.10
CA ARG A 176 -21.51 5.68 3.83
C ARG A 176 -21.31 6.61 2.62
N ASP A 177 -21.68 7.88 2.74
CA ASP A 177 -21.59 8.82 1.63
C ASP A 177 -20.12 9.12 1.29
N GLU A 178 -19.27 9.23 2.31
CA GLU A 178 -17.82 9.41 2.15
C GLU A 178 -17.17 8.19 1.50
N LEU A 179 -17.45 6.97 2.00
CA LEU A 179 -16.91 5.75 1.41
C LEU A 179 -17.41 5.56 -0.04
N ARG A 180 -18.69 5.82 -0.31
CA ARG A 180 -19.23 5.77 -1.67
C ARG A 180 -18.51 6.75 -2.60
N ALA A 181 -18.28 7.97 -2.12
CA ALA A 181 -17.55 8.98 -2.89
C ALA A 181 -16.13 8.53 -3.20
N LEU A 182 -15.44 7.94 -2.22
CA LEU A 182 -14.09 7.38 -2.38
C LEU A 182 -14.06 6.29 -3.46
N VAL A 183 -14.95 5.30 -3.34
CA VAL A 183 -15.00 4.16 -4.27
C VAL A 183 -15.36 4.63 -5.68
N SER A 184 -16.41 5.45 -5.81
CA SER A 184 -16.85 5.98 -7.08
C SER A 184 -15.76 6.80 -7.77
N GLU A 185 -15.07 7.69 -7.04
CA GLU A 185 -14.00 8.50 -7.61
C GLU A 185 -12.82 7.63 -8.06
N ALA A 186 -12.40 6.65 -7.24
CA ALA A 186 -11.32 5.73 -7.59
C ALA A 186 -11.62 4.93 -8.86
N HIS A 187 -12.83 4.39 -8.95
CA HIS A 187 -13.28 3.57 -10.09
C HIS A 187 -13.40 4.39 -11.39
N ILE A 188 -13.83 5.66 -11.33
CA ILE A 188 -13.85 6.55 -12.50
C ILE A 188 -12.44 6.74 -13.09
N HIS A 189 -11.41 6.77 -12.23
CA HIS A 189 -10.00 6.82 -12.66
C HIS A 189 -9.40 5.43 -12.95
N GLY A 190 -10.22 4.38 -13.01
CA GLY A 190 -9.79 3.01 -13.28
C GLY A 190 -8.93 2.39 -12.19
N LYS A 191 -9.00 2.90 -10.94
CA LYS A 191 -8.24 2.40 -9.80
C LYS A 191 -9.09 1.51 -8.93
N LYS A 192 -8.52 0.39 -8.47
CA LYS A 192 -9.14 -0.46 -7.45
C LYS A 192 -9.02 0.18 -6.07
N VAL A 193 -9.89 -0.24 -5.16
CA VAL A 193 -9.89 0.18 -3.75
C VAL A 193 -9.59 -1.02 -2.85
N ALA A 194 -8.61 -0.86 -1.98
CA ALA A 194 -8.34 -1.79 -0.88
C ALA A 194 -8.77 -1.16 0.45
N SER A 195 -9.51 -1.89 1.30
CA SER A 195 -10.06 -1.37 2.55
C SER A 195 -9.57 -2.14 3.76
N HIS A 196 -8.84 -1.49 4.66
CA HIS A 196 -8.68 -2.06 5.99
C HIS A 196 -10.04 -2.03 6.71
N ALA A 197 -10.66 -3.20 6.81
CA ALA A 197 -11.87 -3.41 7.59
C ALA A 197 -11.82 -4.77 8.29
N ILE A 198 -11.88 -4.78 9.62
CA ILE A 198 -11.79 -6.03 10.40
C ILE A 198 -13.18 -6.62 10.64
N GLY A 199 -14.12 -5.82 11.13
CA GLY A 199 -15.46 -6.31 11.42
C GLY A 199 -16.49 -5.20 11.63
N GLY A 200 -17.71 -5.61 11.98
CA GLY A 200 -18.80 -4.70 12.27
C GLY A 200 -19.35 -3.98 11.04
N ALA A 201 -19.95 -2.81 11.26
CA ALA A 201 -20.64 -2.05 10.23
C ALA A 201 -19.70 -1.55 9.11
N GLY A 202 -18.44 -1.21 9.45
CA GLY A 202 -17.46 -0.72 8.46
C GLY A 202 -17.05 -1.78 7.44
N LEU A 203 -16.89 -3.04 7.87
CA LEU A 203 -16.66 -4.18 6.96
C LEU A 203 -17.84 -4.37 6.01
N ARG A 204 -19.06 -4.44 6.56
CA ARG A 204 -20.27 -4.62 5.76
C ARG A 204 -20.44 -3.48 4.75
N MET A 205 -20.21 -2.24 5.18
CA MET A 205 -20.30 -1.06 4.33
C MET A 205 -19.25 -1.08 3.21
N SER A 206 -18.01 -1.51 3.50
CA SER A 206 -16.96 -1.69 2.47
C SER A 206 -17.40 -2.65 1.36
N ILE A 207 -18.01 -3.77 1.74
CA ILE A 207 -18.51 -4.76 0.77
C ILE A 207 -19.69 -4.18 -0.03
N GLU A 208 -20.66 -3.55 0.65
CA GLU A 208 -21.87 -3.02 0.02
C GLU A 208 -21.59 -1.85 -0.94
N GLU A 209 -20.61 -1.00 -0.63
CA GLU A 209 -20.23 0.14 -1.49
C GLU A 209 -19.24 -0.22 -2.60
N GLY A 210 -18.86 -1.50 -2.73
CA GLY A 210 -18.11 -2.00 -3.88
C GLY A 210 -16.59 -1.84 -3.79
N VAL A 211 -16.02 -1.89 -2.59
CA VAL A 211 -14.56 -2.01 -2.43
C VAL A 211 -14.06 -3.32 -3.08
N ASP A 212 -12.93 -3.28 -3.79
CA ASP A 212 -12.39 -4.41 -4.53
C ASP A 212 -11.72 -5.47 -3.63
N THR A 213 -11.01 -5.06 -2.58
CA THR A 213 -10.39 -5.97 -1.61
C THR A 213 -10.57 -5.48 -0.18
N ILE A 214 -10.87 -6.40 0.75
CA ILE A 214 -10.86 -6.16 2.19
C ILE A 214 -9.48 -6.57 2.73
#